data_AF-A0A383E1H1-F1
#
_entry.id   AF-A0A383E1H1-F1
#
_cell.length_a   1.000
_cell.length_b   1.000
_cell.length_c   1.000
_cell.angle_alpha   90.00
_cell.angle_beta   90.00
_cell.angle_gamma   90.00
#
_symmetry.space_group_name_H-M   'P 1'
#
loop_
_entity.id
_entity.type
_entity.pdbx_description
1 polymer ?
#
loop_
_entity_poly.entity_id
_entity_poly.type
_entity_poly.pdbx_seq_one_letter_code
_entity_poly.pdbx_strand_id
1 'polypeptide(L)'
;VFFIVLAILSALLFGAATPISKALLSILTPFQLAGLLYLGAAAGLLPVLVAQRSLRPIWRLDRANRIRLLGAVILGGICGPLALLFGLRMAAAASVAMWLNLELVATALLGHFFFRDHLGRYGWLASAGALAASALLSWDGGM
;
A
#
# COMPACT_ATOMS: atom_id res chain seq x y z
N VAL A 1 11.42 -17.91 -13.37
CA VAL A 1 10.04 -17.92 -13.92
C VAL A 1 8.99 -17.75 -12.83
N PHE A 2 8.96 -18.60 -11.80
CA PHE A 2 7.98 -18.52 -10.70
C PHE A 2 7.84 -17.12 -10.07
N PHE A 3 8.94 -16.46 -9.69
CA PHE A 3 8.92 -15.11 -9.12
C PHE A 3 8.41 -14.04 -10.08
N ILE A 4 8.63 -14.21 -11.38
CA ILE A 4 8.15 -13.27 -12.41
C ILE A 4 6.63 -13.36 -12.53
N VAL A 5 6.09 -14.58 -12.54
CA VAL A 5 4.63 -14.80 -12.56
C VAL A 5 3.98 -14.20 -11.32
N LEU A 6 4.56 -14.41 -10.13
CA LEU A 6 4.10 -13.78 -8.89
C LEU A 6 4.14 -12.26 -8.95
N ALA A 7 5.21 -11.68 -9.50
CA ALA A 7 5.33 -10.22 -9.64
C ALA A 7 4.25 -9.65 -10.58
N ILE A 8 4.02 -10.29 -11.73
CA ILE A 8 2.98 -9.88 -12.68
C ILE A 8 1.59 -10.03 -12.06
N LEU A 9 1.32 -11.15 -11.37
CA LEU A 9 0.04 -11.37 -10.71
C LEU A 9 -0.21 -10.34 -9.60
N SER A 10 0.83 -10.02 -8.82
CA SER A 10 0.76 -8.97 -7.79
C SER A 10 0.46 -7.61 -8.40
N ALA A 11 1.16 -7.25 -9.49
CA ALA A 11 0.92 -6.00 -10.20
C ALA A 11 -0.51 -5.89 -10.76
N LEU A 12 -1.05 -6.98 -11.33
CA LEU A 12 -2.43 -7.04 -11.81
C LEU A 12 -3.44 -6.87 -10.68
N LEU A 13 -3.27 -7.60 -9.57
CA LEU A 13 -4.16 -7.50 -8.41
C LEU A 13 -4.10 -6.11 -7.77
N PHE A 14 -2.91 -5.52 -7.65
CA PHE A 14 -2.71 -4.18 -7.12
C PHE A 14 -3.37 -3.12 -8.01
N GLY A 15 -3.19 -3.21 -9.34
CA GLY A 15 -3.82 -2.30 -10.29
C GLY A 15 -5.35 -2.42 -10.30
N ALA A 16 -5.89 -3.63 -10.14
CA ALA A 16 -7.34 -3.87 -10.08
C ALA A 16 -7.98 -3.42 -8.76
N ALA A 17 -7.22 -3.38 -7.65
CA ALA A 17 -7.75 -3.05 -6.33
C ALA A 17 -8.40 -1.66 -6.27
N THR A 18 -7.78 -0.65 -6.88
CA THR A 18 -8.28 0.74 -6.87
C THR A 18 -9.63 0.92 -7.59
N PRO A 19 -9.80 0.51 -8.87
CA PRO A 19 -11.08 0.64 -9.56
C PRO A 19 -12.18 -0.22 -8.92
N ILE A 20 -11.87 -1.44 -8.46
CA ILE A 20 -12.82 -2.29 -7.73
C ILE A 20 -13.25 -1.59 -6.43
N SER A 21 -12.31 -1.07 -5.65
CA SER A 21 -12.61 -0.34 -4.41
C SER A 21 -13.47 0.90 -4.66
N LYS A 22 -13.22 1.65 -5.75
CA LYS A 22 -14.06 2.80 -6.13
C LYS A 22 -15.49 2.36 -6.42
N ALA A 23 -15.69 1.25 -7.13
CA ALA A 23 -17.02 0.71 -7.38
C ALA A 23 -17.72 0.32 -6.07
N LEU A 24 -17.02 -0.35 -5.14
CA LEU A 24 -17.59 -0.74 -3.85
C LEU A 24 -17.90 0.48 -2.95
N LEU A 25 -17.13 1.57 -3.04
CA LEU A 25 -17.40 2.81 -2.30
C LEU A 25 -18.72 3.50 -2.70
N SER A 26 -19.34 3.11 -3.82
CA SER A 26 -20.68 3.61 -4.16
C SER A 26 -21.78 3.05 -3.25
N ILE A 27 -21.52 1.91 -2.61
CA ILE A 27 -22.48 1.18 -1.75
C ILE A 27 -22.00 1.14 -0.29
N LEU A 28 -20.69 1.14 -0.07
CA LEU A 28 -20.05 1.02 1.25
C LEU A 28 -19.37 2.30 1.68
N THR A 29 -19.37 2.56 2.99
CA THR A 29 -18.56 3.65 3.57
C THR A 29 -17.07 3.30 3.56
N PRO A 30 -16.16 4.31 3.56
CA PRO A 30 -14.71 4.07 3.64
C PRO A 30 -14.29 3.18 4.81
N PHE A 31 -14.93 3.34 5.98
CA PHE A 31 -14.64 2.52 7.17
C PHE A 31 -15.05 1.06 6.98
N GLN A 32 -16.23 0.81 6.41
CA GLN A 32 -16.70 -0.55 6.13
C GLN A 32 -15.79 -1.25 5.11
N LEU A 33 -15.45 -0.55 4.02
CA LEU A 33 -14.59 -1.11 2.98
C LEU A 33 -13.17 -1.37 3.52
N ALA A 34 -12.59 -0.44 4.30
CA ALA A 34 -11.30 -0.67 4.96
C ALA A 34 -11.34 -1.92 5.86
N GLY A 35 -12.41 -2.07 6.66
CA GLY A 35 -12.61 -3.26 7.49
C GLY A 35 -12.67 -4.55 6.68
N LEU A 36 -13.42 -4.56 5.57
CA LEU A 36 -13.51 -5.73 4.68
C LEU A 36 -12.17 -6.07 4.02
N LEU A 37 -11.40 -5.07 3.58
CA LEU A 37 -10.08 -5.28 3.01
C LEU A 37 -9.13 -5.93 4.03
N TYR A 38 -9.15 -5.47 5.30
CA TYR A 38 -8.34 -6.09 6.36
C TYR A 38 -8.81 -7.49 6.74
N LEU A 39 -10.12 -7.73 6.81
CA LEU A 39 -10.66 -9.06 7.04
C LEU A 39 -10.28 -10.02 5.91
N GLY A 40 -10.33 -9.55 4.65
CA GLY A 40 -9.87 -10.30 3.49
C GLY A 40 -8.38 -10.63 3.56
N ALA A 41 -7.55 -9.65 3.90
CA ALA A 41 -6.11 -9.86 4.09
C ALA A 41 -5.80 -10.87 5.21
N ALA A 42 -6.50 -10.76 6.34
CA ALA A 42 -6.38 -11.70 7.45
C ALA A 42 -6.83 -13.10 7.05
N ALA A 43 -7.98 -13.24 6.39
CA ALA A 43 -8.50 -14.52 5.93
C ALA A 43 -7.57 -15.19 4.89
N GLY A 44 -6.93 -14.40 4.02
CA GLY A 44 -5.96 -14.91 3.04
C GLY A 44 -4.65 -15.37 3.67
N LEU A 45 -4.15 -14.67 4.68
CA LEU A 45 -2.84 -14.97 5.30
C LEU A 45 -2.93 -15.99 6.44
N LEU A 46 -4.04 -16.05 7.16
CA LEU A 46 -4.21 -16.88 8.36
C LEU A 46 -3.99 -18.38 8.10
N PRO A 47 -4.49 -18.99 7.01
CA PRO A 47 -4.19 -20.40 6.69
C PRO A 47 -2.69 -20.65 6.49
N VAL A 48 -1.98 -19.71 5.85
CA VAL A 48 -0.53 -19.81 5.60
C VAL A 48 0.24 -19.73 6.93
N LEU A 49 -0.12 -18.78 7.80
CA LEU A 49 0.48 -18.63 9.14
C LEU A 49 0.26 -19.87 10.01
N VAL A 50 -0.96 -20.44 9.98
CA VAL A 50 -1.31 -21.65 10.72
C VAL A 50 -0.52 -22.85 10.19
N ALA A 51 -0.43 -23.02 8.86
CA ALA A 51 0.34 -24.09 8.24
C ALA A 51 1.84 -24.01 8.58
N GLN A 52 2.40 -22.80 8.62
CA GLN A 52 3.81 -22.57 8.96
C GLN A 52 4.10 -22.56 10.46
N ARG A 53 3.07 -22.69 11.32
CA ARG A 53 3.18 -22.56 12.79
C ARG A 53 3.92 -21.29 13.23
N SER A 54 3.82 -20.23 12.44
CA SER A 54 4.57 -18.98 12.61
C SER A 54 3.83 -17.94 13.45
N LEU A 55 2.69 -18.31 14.06
CA LEU A 55 1.94 -17.47 14.97
C LEU A 55 2.74 -17.19 16.24
N ARG A 56 3.38 -16.02 16.30
CA ARG A 56 4.08 -15.53 17.49
C ARG A 56 3.16 -14.63 18.31
N PRO A 57 2.96 -14.91 19.62
CA PRO A 57 2.13 -14.07 20.47
C PRO A 57 2.79 -12.71 20.71
N ILE A 58 2.01 -11.63 20.59
CA ILE A 58 2.46 -10.23 20.77
C ILE A 58 3.09 -9.99 22.15
N TRP A 59 2.64 -10.72 23.18
CA TRP A 59 3.16 -10.63 24.55
C TRP A 59 4.63 -11.04 24.69
N ARG A 60 5.17 -11.79 23.72
CA ARG A 60 6.60 -12.15 23.66
C ARG A 60 7.47 -11.06 23.02
N LEU A 61 6.88 -9.96 22.55
CA LEU A 61 7.61 -8.83 21.99
C LEU A 61 8.04 -7.86 23.10
N ASP A 62 9.26 -7.33 22.97
CA ASP A 62 9.74 -6.26 23.82
C ASP A 62 8.83 -5.03 23.77
N ARG A 63 8.82 -4.25 24.86
CA ARG A 63 8.00 -3.03 24.98
C ARG A 63 8.21 -2.07 23.82
N ALA A 64 9.46 -1.89 23.38
CA ALA A 64 9.80 -1.03 22.24
C ALA A 64 9.20 -1.55 20.93
N ASN A 65 9.30 -2.86 20.67
CA ASN A 65 8.75 -3.48 19.46
C ASN A 65 7.22 -3.43 19.46
N ARG A 66 6.59 -3.59 20.62
CA ARG A 66 5.14 -3.43 20.76
C ARG A 66 4.67 -2.01 20.43
N ILE A 67 5.37 -0.98 20.91
CA ILE A 67 5.04 0.42 20.62
C ILE A 67 5.23 0.72 19.13
N ARG A 68 6.34 0.27 18.53
CA ARG A 68 6.61 0.42 17.09
C ARG A 68 5.54 -0.27 16.25
N LEU A 69 5.15 -1.49 16.60
CA LEU A 69 4.09 -2.24 15.93
C LEU A 69 2.75 -1.50 16.03
N LEU A 70 2.41 -0.99 17.22
CA LEU A 70 1.18 -0.23 17.42
C LEU A 70 1.16 1.05 16.58
N GLY A 71 2.29 1.77 16.52
CA GLY A 71 2.46 2.92 15.63
C GLY A 71 2.28 2.56 14.16
N ALA A 72 2.88 1.46 13.70
CA ALA A 72 2.73 0.97 12.33
C ALA A 72 1.29 0.57 12.00
N VAL A 73 0.57 -0.07 12.92
CA VAL A 73 -0.84 -0.44 12.74
C VAL A 73 -1.73 0.81 12.69
N ILE A 74 -1.53 1.78 13.56
CA ILE A 74 -2.37 2.99 13.57
C ILE A 74 -2.09 3.85 12.34
N LEU A 75 -0.83 4.22 12.11
CA LEU A 75 -0.47 5.13 11.02
C LEU A 75 -0.54 4.46 9.66
N GLY A 76 0.09 3.28 9.51
CA GLY A 76 0.13 2.56 8.25
C GLY A 76 -1.14 1.77 8.00
N GLY A 77 -1.62 1.05 9.02
CA GLY A 77 -2.75 0.14 8.85
C GLY A 77 -4.13 0.82 8.85
N ILE A 78 -4.35 1.81 9.70
CA ILE A 78 -5.66 2.45 9.83
C ILE A 78 -5.69 3.75 9.02
N CYS A 79 -4.79 4.70 9.33
CA CYS A 79 -4.81 6.02 8.70
C CYS A 79 -4.53 5.95 7.20
N GLY A 80 -3.59 5.10 6.74
CA GLY A 80 -3.25 4.95 5.33
C GLY A 80 -4.44 4.56 4.45
N PRO A 81 -5.07 3.39 4.66
CA PRO A 81 -6.22 2.95 3.87
C PRO A 81 -7.41 3.89 3.97
N LEU A 82 -7.67 4.48 5.14
CA LEU A 82 -8.75 5.47 5.27
C LEU A 82 -8.47 6.71 4.44
N ALA A 83 -7.27 7.29 4.52
CA ALA A 83 -6.88 8.44 3.71
C ALA A 83 -6.98 8.13 2.21
N LEU A 84 -6.55 6.94 1.80
CA LEU A 84 -6.68 6.46 0.41
C LEU A 84 -8.13 6.36 -0.01
N LEU A 85 -9.00 5.73 0.79
CA LEU A 85 -10.41 5.55 0.44
C LEU A 85 -11.19 6.88 0.44
N PHE A 86 -10.82 7.83 1.31
CA PHE A 86 -11.34 9.20 1.26
C PHE A 86 -10.87 9.92 0.00
N GLY A 87 -9.59 9.85 -0.36
CA GLY A 87 -9.06 10.40 -1.60
C GLY A 87 -9.75 9.78 -2.82
N LEU A 88 -9.94 8.47 -2.82
CA LEU A 88 -10.66 7.72 -3.84
C LEU A 88 -12.13 8.10 -3.91
N ARG A 89 -12.76 8.54 -2.82
CA ARG A 89 -14.12 9.08 -2.87
C ARG A 89 -14.17 10.41 -3.62
N MET A 90 -13.18 11.27 -3.41
CA MET A 90 -13.14 12.64 -3.94
C MET A 90 -12.59 12.74 -5.37
N ALA A 91 -11.72 11.82 -5.80
CA ALA A 91 -11.08 11.82 -7.12
C ALA A 91 -11.50 10.62 -7.99
N ALA A 92 -11.16 10.67 -9.28
CA ALA A 92 -11.32 9.53 -10.18
C ALA A 92 -10.34 8.39 -9.81
N ALA A 93 -10.75 7.14 -10.02
CA ALA A 93 -9.92 5.97 -9.70
C ALA A 93 -8.59 5.95 -10.46
N ALA A 94 -8.59 6.45 -11.70
CA ALA A 94 -7.38 6.58 -12.51
C ALA A 94 -6.37 7.53 -11.86
N SER A 95 -6.80 8.71 -11.41
CA SER A 95 -5.93 9.71 -10.77
C SER A 95 -5.37 9.21 -9.45
N VAL A 96 -6.18 8.53 -8.62
CA VAL A 96 -5.69 7.95 -7.35
C VAL A 96 -4.69 6.82 -7.60
N ALA A 97 -4.91 5.97 -8.60
CA ALA A 97 -3.94 4.94 -8.98
C ALA A 97 -2.59 5.55 -9.44
N MET A 98 -2.61 6.71 -10.10
CA MET A 98 -1.40 7.46 -10.46
C MET A 98 -0.68 8.01 -9.21
N TRP A 99 -1.42 8.54 -8.24
CA TRP A 99 -0.86 9.06 -6.99
C TRP A 99 -0.26 7.97 -6.10
N LEU A 100 -0.81 6.76 -6.13
CA LEU A 100 -0.22 5.59 -5.46
C LEU A 100 1.20 5.29 -5.94
N ASN A 101 1.57 5.63 -7.19
CA ASN A 101 2.95 5.47 -7.65
C ASN A 101 3.91 6.45 -6.94
N LEU A 102 3.42 7.59 -6.45
CA LEU A 102 4.21 8.54 -5.64
C LEU A 102 4.56 7.96 -4.27
N GLU A 103 3.79 7.00 -3.76
CA GLU A 103 4.10 6.28 -2.52
C GLU A 103 5.46 5.60 -2.60
N LEU A 104 5.80 5.02 -3.77
CA LEU A 104 7.10 4.37 -3.99
C LEU A 104 8.24 5.37 -3.82
N VAL A 105 8.05 6.59 -4.32
CA VAL A 105 9.03 7.67 -4.23
C VAL A 105 9.12 8.18 -2.80
N ALA A 106 7.99 8.41 -2.15
CA ALA A 106 7.95 8.80 -0.74
C ALA A 106 8.65 7.76 0.15
N THR A 107 8.43 6.47 -0.12
CA THR A 107 9.09 5.36 0.59
C THR A 107 10.59 5.35 0.36
N ALA A 108 11.04 5.58 -0.88
CA ALA A 108 12.47 5.69 -1.20
C ALA A 108 13.13 6.88 -0.48
N LEU A 109 12.47 8.05 -0.46
CA LEU A 109 12.96 9.23 0.25
C LEU A 109 13.02 9.00 1.76
N LEU A 110 11.97 8.44 2.36
CA LEU A 110 11.95 8.09 3.79
C LEU A 110 13.04 7.07 4.13
N GLY A 111 13.24 6.04 3.31
CA GLY A 111 14.32 5.06 3.43
C GLY A 111 15.69 5.73 3.43
N HIS A 112 15.92 6.61 2.46
CA HIS A 112 17.18 7.35 2.36
C HIS A 112 17.43 8.27 3.56
N PHE A 113 16.45 9.08 3.97
CA PHE A 113 16.65 10.08 5.02
C PHE A 113 16.64 9.50 6.44
N PHE A 114 15.73 8.57 6.74
CA PHE A 114 15.58 8.03 8.10
C PHE A 114 16.44 6.79 8.34
N PHE A 115 16.55 5.89 7.36
CA PHE A 115 17.29 4.63 7.50
C PHE A 115 18.72 4.71 6.95
N ARG A 116 19.07 5.82 6.27
CA ARG A 116 20.37 6.01 5.59
C ARG A 116 20.66 4.90 4.58
N ASP A 117 19.61 4.34 3.98
CA ASP A 117 19.74 3.34 2.94
C ASP A 117 20.39 3.97 1.70
N HIS A 118 21.40 3.30 1.17
CA HIS A 118 22.09 3.72 -0.03
C HIS A 118 21.27 3.34 -1.26
N LEU A 119 20.49 4.27 -1.77
CA LEU A 119 19.89 4.15 -3.09
C LEU A 119 20.99 4.32 -4.15
N GLY A 120 21.29 3.23 -4.85
CA GLY A 120 22.17 3.29 -6.02
C GLY A 120 21.61 4.19 -7.12
N ARG A 121 22.47 4.63 -8.05
CA ARG A 121 22.12 5.52 -9.17
C ARG A 121 20.85 5.10 -9.95
N TYR A 122 20.64 3.80 -10.12
CA TYR A 122 19.48 3.26 -10.83
C TYR A 122 18.18 3.37 -10.02
N GLY A 123 18.27 3.29 -8.68
CA GLY A 123 17.11 3.49 -7.81
C GLY A 123 16.64 4.94 -7.85
N TRP A 124 17.57 5.90 -7.79
CA TRP A 124 17.27 7.32 -7.97
C TRP A 124 16.66 7.61 -9.35
N LEU A 125 17.20 7.02 -10.42
CA LEU A 125 16.66 7.18 -11.76
C LEU A 125 15.24 6.60 -11.89
N ALA A 126 14.98 5.45 -11.27
CA ALA A 126 13.66 4.83 -11.24
C ALA A 126 12.65 5.68 -10.47
N SER A 127 13.01 6.20 -9.30
CA SER A 127 12.14 7.10 -8.52
C SER A 127 11.86 8.41 -9.26
N ALA A 128 12.87 9.02 -9.88
CA ALA A 128 12.69 10.23 -10.69
C ALA A 128 11.82 9.97 -11.93
N GLY A 129 12.01 8.84 -12.60
CA GLY A 129 11.17 8.41 -13.71
C GLY A 129 9.71 8.18 -13.31
N ALA A 130 9.49 7.53 -12.17
CA ALA A 130 8.14 7.32 -11.62
C ALA A 130 7.46 8.65 -11.26
N LEU A 131 8.17 9.58 -10.63
CA LEU A 131 7.67 10.94 -10.37
C LEU A 131 7.26 11.65 -11.67
N ALA A 132 8.15 11.65 -12.67
CA ALA A 132 7.89 12.33 -13.94
C ALA A 132 6.69 11.72 -14.66
N ALA A 133 6.58 10.39 -14.71
CA ALA A 133 5.45 9.69 -15.30
C ALA A 133 4.13 10.02 -14.57
N SER A 134 4.11 9.96 -13.24
CA SER A 134 2.94 10.33 -12.44
C SER A 134 2.52 11.80 -12.66
N ALA A 135 3.48 12.72 -12.73
CA ALA A 135 3.20 14.14 -12.96
C ALA A 135 2.62 14.40 -14.36
N LEU A 136 3.20 13.77 -15.40
CA LEU A 136 2.71 13.87 -16.78
C LEU A 136 1.30 13.29 -16.93
N LEU A 137 1.05 12.11 -16.36
CA LEU A 137 -0.24 11.45 -16.46
C LEU A 137 -1.33 12.11 -15.61
N SER A 138 -0.97 12.76 -14.50
CA SER A 138 -1.91 13.54 -13.69
C SER A 138 -2.29 14.88 -14.34
N TRP A 139 -1.50 15.38 -15.30
CA TRP A 139 -1.80 16.62 -16.03
C TRP A 139 -2.99 16.45 -16.96
N ASP A 140 -3.13 15.30 -17.62
CA ASP A 140 -4.16 15.07 -18.64
C ASP A 140 -5.47 14.49 -18.07
N GLY A 141 -5.43 13.88 -16.87
CA GLY A 141 -6.56 13.19 -16.23
C GLY A 141 -7.10 13.82 -14.96
N GLY A 142 -6.94 15.15 -14.81
CA GLY A 142 -7.11 15.89 -13.54
C GLY A 142 -8.25 16.90 -13.45
N MET A 143 -9.21 16.92 -14.39
CA MET A 143 -10.48 17.67 -14.29
C MET A 143 -11.66 16.75 -14.54
#